data_AF-W7BP26-F1
#
_entry.id   AF-W7BP26-F1
#
_cell.length_a   1.000
_cell.length_b   1.000
_cell.length_c   1.000
_cell.angle_alpha   90.00
_cell.angle_beta   90.00
_cell.angle_gamma   90.00
#
_symmetry.space_group_name_H-M   'P 1'
#
loop_
_entity.id
_entity.type
_entity.pdbx_description
1 polymer ?
#
loop_
_entity_poly.entity_id
_entity_poly.type
_entity_poly.pdbx_seq_one_letter_code
_entity_poly.pdbx_strand_id
1 'polypeptide(L)'
;MKKGRILLLGFVEAYKSFWRNYANFSGRASRSEYWYTVLWNGMISAIFYILALIFGLSTFLAFAASMGETEVSGVAAMGPLLTIGIIFWLYGIAILIPSLSLLIRRIRDTGKSPWLIFLTFIPFVGSIIILVLTLLPSEYADFDADPYGY
;
A
#
# COMPACT_ATOMS: atom_id res chain seq x y z
N MET A 1 1.35 4.04 -36.89
CA MET A 1 1.86 5.13 -36.03
C MET A 1 0.69 5.70 -35.23
N LYS A 2 0.47 5.22 -34.00
CA LYS A 2 -0.59 5.73 -33.12
C LYS A 2 -0.04 6.95 -32.39
N LYS A 3 -0.59 8.12 -32.75
CA LYS A 3 -0.35 9.43 -32.15
C LYS A 3 -0.44 9.34 -30.62
N GLY A 4 0.60 9.83 -29.95
CA GLY A 4 0.76 9.79 -28.50
C GLY A 4 -0.47 10.30 -27.77
N ARG A 5 -1.07 9.41 -26.97
CA ARG A 5 -1.86 9.79 -25.81
C ARG A 5 -0.99 9.45 -24.61
N ILE A 6 -0.69 10.46 -23.79
CA ILE A 6 -0.24 10.26 -22.42
C ILE A 6 -1.38 9.51 -21.72
N LEU A 7 -1.42 8.18 -21.83
CA LEU A 7 -2.43 7.39 -21.14
C LEU A 7 -1.92 7.18 -19.73
N LEU A 8 -2.15 8.19 -18.87
CA LEU A 8 -2.17 8.00 -17.42
C LEU A 8 -2.93 6.69 -17.14
N LEU A 9 -2.28 5.72 -16.50
CA LEU A 9 -2.93 4.47 -16.15
C LEU A 9 -4.22 4.81 -15.40
N GLY A 10 -5.36 4.30 -15.85
CA GLY A 10 -6.61 4.50 -15.13
C GLY A 10 -6.47 3.98 -13.69
N PHE A 11 -7.15 4.62 -12.74
CA PHE A 11 -7.09 4.27 -11.32
C PHE A 11 -7.27 2.77 -11.04
N VAL A 12 -8.20 2.12 -11.75
CA VAL A 12 -8.46 0.66 -11.66
C VAL A 12 -7.37 -0.16 -12.35
N GLU A 13 -6.87 0.32 -13.50
CA GLU A 13 -5.85 -0.39 -14.28
C GLU A 13 -4.50 -0.43 -13.55
N ALA A 14 -4.17 0.61 -12.79
CA ALA A 14 -3.00 0.61 -11.90
C ALA A 14 -3.06 -0.52 -10.88
N TYR A 15 -4.21 -0.72 -10.23
CA TYR A 15 -4.38 -1.77 -9.23
C TYR A 15 -4.38 -3.17 -9.85
N LYS A 16 -4.93 -3.34 -11.06
CA LYS A 16 -4.77 -4.58 -11.83
C LYS A 16 -3.30 -4.86 -12.18
N SER A 17 -2.57 -3.83 -12.62
CA SER A 17 -1.13 -3.95 -12.92
C SER A 17 -0.33 -4.34 -11.69
N PHE A 18 -0.66 -3.79 -10.52
CA PHE A 18 -0.03 -4.13 -9.24
C PHE A 18 -0.09 -5.63 -8.95
N TRP A 19 -1.27 -6.24 -9.04
CA TRP A 19 -1.44 -7.67 -8.83
C TRP A 19 -0.86 -8.52 -9.97
N ARG A 20 -0.92 -8.04 -11.22
CA ARG A 20 -0.31 -8.74 -12.36
C ARG A 20 1.22 -8.82 -12.25
N ASN A 21 1.85 -7.78 -11.72
CA ASN A 21 3.30 -7.66 -11.57
C ASN A 21 3.77 -7.89 -10.12
N TYR A 22 3.03 -8.67 -9.33
CA TYR A 22 3.26 -8.77 -7.89
C TYR A 22 4.66 -9.29 -7.52
N ALA A 23 5.21 -10.23 -8.28
CA ALA A 23 6.55 -10.78 -8.07
C ALA A 23 7.55 -10.36 -9.17
N ASN A 24 7.21 -9.36 -9.98
CA ASN A 24 8.08 -8.87 -11.04
C ASN A 24 9.00 -7.75 -10.56
N PHE A 25 10.21 -8.11 -10.13
CA PHE A 25 11.24 -7.17 -9.71
C PHE A 25 12.02 -6.56 -10.88
N SER A 26 11.70 -6.94 -12.11
CA SER A 26 12.29 -6.43 -13.35
C SER A 26 11.36 -5.41 -14.01
N GLY A 27 11.90 -4.56 -14.87
CA GLY A 27 11.13 -3.51 -15.54
C GLY A 27 10.97 -2.23 -14.72
N ARG A 28 9.97 -1.43 -15.12
CA ARG A 28 9.72 -0.05 -14.68
C ARG A 28 8.26 0.11 -14.26
N ALA A 29 7.97 1.13 -13.48
CA ALA A 29 6.62 1.46 -13.05
C ALA A 29 6.40 2.97 -13.16
N SER A 30 5.33 3.38 -13.84
CA SER A 30 5.03 4.80 -14.02
C SER A 30 4.64 5.45 -12.69
N ARG A 31 4.74 6.79 -12.61
CA ARG A 31 4.27 7.56 -11.44
C ARG A 31 2.81 7.27 -11.11
N SER A 32 1.96 7.22 -12.14
CA SER A 32 0.52 6.97 -11.98
C SER A 32 0.23 5.56 -11.45
N GLU A 33 0.96 4.54 -11.91
CA GLU A 33 0.86 3.17 -11.40
C GLU A 33 1.19 3.12 -9.91
N TYR A 34 2.28 3.79 -9.50
CA TYR A 34 2.71 3.85 -8.12
C TYR A 34 1.67 4.55 -7.23
N TRP A 35 1.32 5.79 -7.55
CA TRP A 35 0.46 6.61 -6.70
C TRP A 35 -0.98 6.12 -6.61
N TYR A 36 -1.56 5.61 -7.70
CA TYR A 36 -2.91 5.02 -7.63
C TYR A 36 -2.93 3.74 -6.81
N THR A 37 -1.88 2.92 -6.87
CA THR A 37 -1.76 1.74 -6.01
C THR A 37 -1.63 2.13 -4.53
N VAL A 38 -0.81 3.14 -4.23
CA VAL A 38 -0.67 3.68 -2.85
C VAL A 38 -2.02 4.17 -2.33
N LEU A 39 -2.80 4.88 -3.17
CA LEU A 39 -4.14 5.33 -2.79
C LEU A 39 -5.11 4.17 -2.53
N TRP A 40 -5.14 3.15 -3.38
CA TRP A 40 -5.96 1.95 -3.15
C TRP A 40 -5.63 1.25 -1.84
N ASN A 41 -4.34 0.99 -1.58
CA ASN A 41 -3.89 0.37 -0.33
C ASN A 41 -4.19 1.26 0.88
N GLY A 42 -4.08 2.59 0.71
CA GLY A 42 -4.48 3.57 1.72
C GLY A 42 -5.98 3.52 2.04
N MET A 43 -6.85 3.41 1.02
CA MET A 43 -8.30 3.27 1.21
C MET A 43 -8.66 1.95 1.92
N ILE A 44 -8.06 0.84 1.50
CA ILE A 44 -8.28 -0.47 2.15
C ILE A 44 -7.84 -0.40 3.61
N SER A 45 -6.66 0.17 3.88
CA SER A 45 -6.15 0.35 5.25
C SER A 45 -7.05 1.27 6.08
N ALA A 46 -7.57 2.35 5.50
CA ALA A 46 -8.51 3.25 6.17
C ALA A 46 -9.80 2.52 6.59
N ILE A 47 -10.33 1.62 5.75
CA ILE A 47 -11.48 0.78 6.11
C ILE A 47 -11.16 -0.09 7.33
N PHE A 48 -10.00 -0.76 7.35
CA PHE A 48 -9.58 -1.56 8.51
C PHE A 48 -9.45 -0.72 9.78
N TYR A 49 -8.87 0.48 9.70
CA TYR A 49 -8.76 1.38 10.86
C TYR A 49 -10.11 1.87 11.36
N ILE A 50 -11.03 2.23 10.46
CA ILE A 50 -12.39 2.63 10.83
C ILE A 50 -13.11 1.48 11.54
N LEU A 51 -13.03 0.25 11.01
CA LEU A 51 -13.60 -0.92 11.66
C LEU A 51 -12.97 -1.14 13.05
N ALA A 52 -11.65 -1.08 13.15
CA ALA A 52 -10.95 -1.23 14.42
C ALA A 52 -11.38 -0.16 15.45
N LEU A 53 -11.63 1.09 15.03
CA LEU A 53 -12.14 2.15 15.91
C LEU A 53 -13.57 1.86 16.38
N ILE A 54 -14.46 1.42 15.49
CA ILE A 54 -15.86 1.09 15.82
C ILE A 54 -15.91 -0.04 16.85
N PHE A 55 -15.24 -1.16 16.56
CA PHE A 55 -15.23 -2.33 17.44
C PHE A 55 -14.39 -2.09 18.71
N GLY A 56 -13.32 -1.30 18.62
CA GLY A 56 -12.53 -0.90 19.78
C GLY A 56 -13.36 -0.06 20.74
N LEU A 57 -14.14 0.90 20.23
CA LEU A 57 -15.04 1.72 21.04
C LEU A 57 -16.16 0.88 21.66
N SER A 58 -16.80 -0.02 20.91
CA SER A 58 -17.86 -0.88 21.46
C SER A 58 -17.34 -1.78 22.59
N THR A 59 -16.14 -2.34 22.41
CA THR A 59 -15.44 -3.15 23.43
C THR A 59 -15.13 -2.33 24.68
N PHE A 60 -14.60 -1.12 24.48
CA PHE A 60 -14.27 -0.21 25.58
C PHE A 60 -15.50 0.20 26.39
N LEU A 61 -16.61 0.54 25.72
CA LEU A 61 -17.87 0.90 26.37
C LEU A 61 -18.49 -0.29 27.13
N ALA A 62 -18.47 -1.49 26.54
CA ALA A 62 -18.95 -2.70 27.20
C ALA A 62 -18.13 -3.02 28.47
N PHE A 63 -16.80 -2.89 28.38
CA PHE A 63 -15.92 -3.06 29.54
C PHE A 63 -16.21 -2.01 30.62
N ALA A 64 -16.31 -0.73 30.26
CA ALA A 64 -16.63 0.35 31.21
C ALA A 64 -17.99 0.14 31.90
N ALA A 65 -19.01 -0.34 31.17
CA ALA A 65 -20.33 -0.64 31.72
C ALA A 65 -20.33 -1.88 32.65
N SER A 66 -19.38 -2.79 32.46
CA SER A 66 -19.23 -4.00 33.28
C SER A 66 -18.46 -3.80 34.58
N MET A 67 -17.96 -2.59 34.87
CA MET A 67 -17.31 -2.26 36.15
C MET A 67 -18.34 -2.32 37.29
N GLY A 68 -18.61 -3.53 37.80
CA GLY A 68 -19.62 -3.80 38.83
C GLY A 68 -20.29 -5.18 38.72
N GLU A 69 -20.21 -5.84 37.57
CA GLU A 69 -20.75 -7.18 37.33
C GLU A 69 -19.58 -8.14 37.03
N THR A 70 -19.52 -9.26 37.74
CA THR A 70 -18.50 -10.29 37.49
C THR A 70 -18.95 -11.18 36.33
N GLU A 71 -18.09 -11.28 35.32
CA GLU A 71 -18.15 -12.18 34.15
C GLU A 71 -18.61 -11.55 32.82
N VAL A 72 -17.83 -10.58 32.31
CA VAL A 72 -17.78 -10.37 30.86
C VAL A 72 -16.85 -11.40 30.24
N SER A 73 -17.38 -12.25 29.36
CA SER A 73 -16.57 -13.13 28.52
C SER A 73 -15.58 -12.28 27.71
N GLY A 74 -14.29 -12.36 28.06
CA GLY A 74 -13.23 -11.61 27.37
C GLY A 74 -13.17 -11.91 25.87
N VAL A 75 -13.65 -13.09 25.45
CA VAL A 75 -13.78 -13.47 24.04
C VAL A 75 -14.89 -12.70 23.34
N ALA A 76 -16.03 -12.46 23.98
CA ALA A 76 -17.11 -11.66 23.40
C ALA A 76 -16.74 -10.18 23.29
N ALA A 77 -15.98 -9.67 24.26
CA ALA A 77 -15.48 -8.30 24.25
C ALA A 77 -14.37 -8.10 23.20
N MET A 78 -13.33 -8.94 23.19
CA MET A 78 -12.13 -8.70 22.38
C MET A 78 -12.08 -9.46 21.05
N GLY A 79 -12.94 -10.47 20.87
CA GLY A 79 -12.95 -11.35 19.70
C GLY A 79 -13.07 -10.61 18.36
N PRO A 80 -14.00 -9.67 18.18
CA PRO A 80 -14.10 -8.90 16.93
C PRO A 80 -12.84 -8.10 16.61
N LEU A 81 -12.22 -7.47 17.61
CA LEU A 81 -10.99 -6.68 17.42
C LEU A 81 -9.81 -7.57 17.01
N LEU A 82 -9.63 -8.72 17.69
CA LEU A 82 -8.59 -9.69 17.35
C LEU A 82 -8.78 -10.24 15.93
N THR A 83 -10.03 -10.54 15.54
CA THR A 83 -10.35 -11.05 14.21
C THR A 83 -9.99 -10.04 13.12
N ILE A 84 -10.40 -8.77 13.31
CA ILE A 84 -10.06 -7.68 12.38
C ILE A 84 -8.55 -7.48 12.30
N GLY A 85 -7.86 -7.51 13.44
CA GLY A 85 -6.41 -7.38 13.51
C GLY A 85 -5.67 -8.49 12.75
N ILE A 86 -6.12 -9.74 12.88
CA ILE A 86 -5.56 -10.88 12.14
C ILE A 86 -5.76 -10.71 10.63
N ILE A 87 -6.97 -10.35 10.20
CA ILE A 87 -7.25 -10.15 8.76
C ILE A 87 -6.40 -9.00 8.20
N PHE A 88 -6.27 -7.90 8.94
CA PHE A 88 -5.42 -6.78 8.52
C PHE A 88 -3.94 -7.18 8.41
N TRP A 89 -3.44 -7.99 9.36
CA TRP A 89 -2.09 -8.56 9.28
C TRP A 89 -1.88 -9.46 8.07
N LEU A 90 -2.84 -10.34 7.78
CA LEU A 90 -2.81 -11.20 6.59
C LEU A 90 -2.82 -10.38 5.30
N TYR A 91 -3.64 -9.33 5.25
CA TYR A 91 -3.63 -8.38 4.13
C TYR A 91 -2.26 -7.71 3.98
N GLY A 92 -1.66 -7.22 5.08
CA GLY A 92 -0.32 -6.62 5.09
C GLY A 92 0.75 -7.56 4.54
N ILE A 93 0.70 -8.84 4.92
CA ILE A 93 1.61 -9.87 4.38
C ILE A 93 1.35 -10.11 2.88
N ALA A 94 0.08 -10.20 2.47
CA ALA A 94 -0.28 -10.44 1.07
C ALA A 94 0.21 -9.31 0.15
N ILE A 95 0.15 -8.06 0.61
CA ILE A 95 0.62 -6.90 -0.18
C ILE A 95 2.12 -6.62 -0.04
N LEU A 96 2.84 -7.31 0.84
CA LEU A 96 4.25 -7.01 1.13
C LEU A 96 5.12 -7.18 -0.12
N ILE A 97 5.03 -8.36 -0.75
CA ILE A 97 5.79 -8.70 -1.96
C ILE A 97 5.46 -7.75 -3.13
N PRO A 98 4.18 -7.55 -3.52
CA PRO A 98 3.86 -6.63 -4.60
C PRO A 98 4.24 -5.18 -4.32
N SER A 99 4.13 -4.71 -3.07
CA SER A 99 4.56 -3.36 -2.68
C SER A 99 6.07 -3.18 -2.85
N LEU A 100 6.87 -4.18 -2.47
CA LEU A 100 8.32 -4.17 -2.68
C LEU A 100 8.68 -4.21 -4.18
N SER A 101 8.02 -5.08 -4.95
CA SER A 101 8.17 -5.16 -6.40
C SER A 101 7.93 -3.81 -7.08
N LEU A 102 6.80 -3.17 -6.75
CA LEU A 102 6.41 -1.87 -7.29
C LEU A 102 7.42 -0.77 -6.92
N LEU A 103 7.87 -0.73 -5.67
CA LEU A 103 8.85 0.27 -5.21
C LEU A 103 10.20 0.11 -5.91
N ILE A 104 10.69 -1.12 -6.07
CA ILE A 104 11.93 -1.41 -6.81
C ILE A 104 11.83 -0.96 -8.27
N ARG A 105 10.71 -1.30 -8.94
CA ARG A 105 10.47 -0.88 -10.33
C ARG A 105 10.42 0.64 -10.45
N ARG A 106 9.81 1.32 -9.47
CA ARG A 106 9.71 2.79 -9.47
C ARG A 106 11.05 3.48 -9.20
N ILE A 107 11.86 2.98 -8.28
CA ILE A 107 13.21 3.52 -8.04
C ILE A 107 14.07 3.36 -9.31
N ARG A 108 14.01 2.18 -9.95
CA ARG A 108 14.76 1.93 -11.19
C ARG A 108 14.34 2.85 -12.34
N ASP A 109 13.07 3.21 -12.39
CA ASP A 109 12.53 4.13 -13.41
C ASP A 109 13.12 5.55 -13.32
N THR A 110 13.59 5.96 -12.14
CA THR A 110 14.30 7.24 -11.94
C THR A 110 15.80 7.21 -12.28
N GLY A 111 16.28 6.12 -12.88
CA GLY A 111 17.71 5.92 -13.17
C GLY A 111 18.56 5.61 -11.95
N LYS A 112 17.93 5.35 -10.80
CA LYS A 112 18.62 5.13 -9.52
C LYS A 112 18.74 3.65 -9.21
N SER A 113 19.75 3.35 -8.40
CA SER A 113 20.04 1.99 -7.94
C SER A 113 18.87 1.42 -7.11
N PRO A 114 18.37 0.20 -7.41
CA PRO A 114 17.31 -0.46 -6.64
C PRO A 114 17.64 -0.66 -5.15
N TRP A 115 18.94 -0.69 -4.82
CA TRP A 115 19.44 -0.82 -3.46
C TRP A 115 19.03 0.36 -2.55
N LEU A 116 18.57 1.48 -3.12
CA LEU A 116 18.01 2.58 -2.31
C LEU A 116 16.75 2.17 -1.53
N ILE A 117 16.11 1.04 -1.85
CA ILE A 117 14.98 0.52 -1.07
C ILE A 117 15.32 0.30 0.41
N PHE A 118 16.59 0.01 0.75
CA PHE A 118 17.03 -0.18 2.13
C PHE A 118 16.90 1.10 2.98
N LEU A 119 16.79 2.27 2.34
CA LEU A 119 16.48 3.51 3.04
C LEU A 119 15.10 3.48 3.71
N THR A 120 14.17 2.63 3.24
CA THR A 120 12.86 2.47 3.88
C THR A 120 12.97 1.97 5.34
N PHE A 121 14.07 1.32 5.70
CA PHE A 121 14.34 0.89 7.09
C PHE A 121 14.80 2.02 8.00
N ILE A 122 15.18 3.18 7.45
CA ILE A 122 15.54 4.37 8.22
C ILE A 122 14.29 5.26 8.35
N PRO A 123 13.64 5.30 9.53
CA PRO A 123 12.44 6.10 9.71
C PRO A 123 12.74 7.59 9.53
N PHE A 124 11.71 8.35 9.13
CA PHE A 124 11.76 9.79 8.84
C PHE A 124 12.62 10.14 7.62
N VAL A 125 13.95 10.12 7.76
CA VAL A 125 14.87 10.57 6.71
C VAL A 125 14.77 9.67 5.48
N GLY A 126 14.82 8.35 5.69
CA GLY A 126 14.75 7.39 4.59
C GLY A 126 13.40 7.39 3.90
N SER A 127 12.30 7.49 4.66
CA SER A 127 10.95 7.63 4.08
C SER A 127 10.78 8.91 3.26
N ILE A 128 11.39 10.03 3.66
CA ILE A 128 11.35 11.28 2.88
C ILE A 128 12.14 11.13 1.58
N ILE A 129 13.32 10.51 1.61
CA ILE A 129 14.13 10.30 0.40
C ILE A 129 13.37 9.41 -0.60
N ILE A 130 12.78 8.31 -0.13
CA ILE A 130 11.97 7.42 -0.97
C ILE A 130 10.76 8.16 -1.55
N LEU A 131 10.08 8.96 -0.73
CA LEU A 131 8.95 9.78 -1.18
C LEU A 131 9.38 10.71 -2.32
N VAL A 132 10.49 11.45 -2.16
CA VAL A 132 11.03 12.32 -3.19
C VAL A 132 11.36 11.52 -4.46
N LEU A 133 12.05 10.38 -4.34
CA LEU A 133 12.37 9.51 -5.49
C LEU A 133 11.10 9.06 -6.23
N THR A 134 10.04 8.68 -5.51
CA THR A 134 8.79 8.24 -6.14
C THR A 134 8.06 9.37 -6.88
N LEU A 135 8.34 10.64 -6.54
CA LEU A 135 7.81 11.83 -7.21
C LEU A 135 8.66 12.30 -8.40
N LEU A 136 9.95 11.94 -8.49
CA LEU A 136 10.83 12.39 -9.59
C LEU A 136 10.36 11.91 -10.96
N PRO A 137 10.68 12.61 -12.07
CA PRO A 137 10.34 12.13 -13.41
C PRO A 137 11.12 10.86 -13.71
N SER A 138 10.58 10.03 -14.60
CA SER A 138 11.37 8.95 -15.18
C SER A 138 12.58 9.57 -15.89
N GLU A 139 13.72 8.89 -15.86
CA GLU A 139 14.89 9.32 -16.66
C GLU A 139 14.59 9.21 -18.17
N TYR A 140 13.69 8.30 -18.52
CA TYR A 140 13.26 8.01 -19.88
C TYR A 140 11.88 8.63 -20.11
N ALA A 141 11.87 9.82 -20.71
CA ALA A 141 10.66 10.61 -20.94
C ALA A 141 9.62 9.93 -21.87
N ASP A 142 10.01 8.88 -22.57
CA ASP A 142 9.16 8.05 -23.43
C ASP A 142 8.35 7.00 -22.66
N PHE A 143 8.84 6.51 -21.52
CA PHE A 143 8.17 5.46 -20.73
C PHE A 143 6.88 5.95 -20.03
N ASP A 144 6.87 7.19 -19.55
CA ASP A 144 5.66 7.83 -19.01
C ASP A 144 4.56 8.00 -20.10
N ALA A 145 4.90 7.80 -21.39
CA ALA A 145 3.96 7.82 -22.50
C ALA A 145 3.48 6.42 -22.97
N ASP A 146 4.16 5.33 -22.60
CA ASP A 146 3.75 3.94 -22.91
C ASP A 146 4.04 2.94 -21.76
N PRO A 147 3.06 2.70 -20.86
CA PRO A 147 3.23 1.79 -19.73
C PRO A 147 3.20 0.29 -20.11
N TYR A 148 3.02 -0.07 -21.39
CA TYR A 148 2.99 -1.46 -21.87
C TYR A 148 4.18 -1.83 -22.78
N GLY A 149 5.19 -0.96 -22.89
CA GLY A 149 6.36 -1.19 -23.74
C GLY A 149 7.03 -2.54 -23.47
N TYR A 150 6.83 -3.48 -24.40
CA TYR A 150 7.86 -4.45 -24.78
C TYR A 150 8.89 -3.72 -25.65
#